data_AF-A0A961GQ73-F1
#
_entry.id   AF-A0A961GQ73-F1
#
_cell.length_a   1.000
_cell.length_b   1.000
_cell.length_c   1.000
_cell.angle_alpha   90.00
_cell.angle_beta   90.00
_cell.angle_gamma   90.00
#
_symmetry.space_group_name_H-M   'P 1'
#
loop_
_entity.id
_entity.type
_entity.pdbx_description
1 polymer ?
#
loop_
_entity_poly.entity_id
_entity_poly.type
_entity_poly.pdbx_seq_one_letter_code
_entity_poly.pdbx_strand_id
1 'polypeptide(L)'
;MDPAGRNRSDRRSPSAPSASETWSDGASDLGILLAGLTGGAGVIHLVMVPAHAGGGSWIDPVGFAVVGWLQIALAVVFLLRRGTRGVAAATAALNAAALAVWIWARTVGLPFGSHAGVVEQVGLIDGVCAALEAAAVVVAVVMAWAPRRLRVGVLVPSIAAVAVLGLVTVGLVSTGSDGEGAAGHSHGTEGTAADAAEHRTQMAASDDERCDKGFNPKSYWTEASALGVDTYGGGTMAMAPPAPTSGFPDLQQGRGSIGLDRLVSATARSDSGAELDAAALVVALAGATDEDYRDWRVWMARRSASSAGAAAASGGHAHGSAPASGSAPSAAPDDNGGHGGHIGPTPWTAMVEQSQCVALAEELATARKAALDLPTAADAMAAGYVRVTPYVPGIGAHYMKFSMVDGVFAVDQPEMVLYDGNGPDAHVVGLSYYVVQPGDAEPTQGFTGDNDHYHRHVGLCTAPDAGVIGDSSTTAEECAARGGVKANGSAGWMSHAWVVPGCESPWGVFSGATPILDRELGEASGRNDGGCSASSGRGRYDLSAGGRSPAARGEQAAGD
;
A
#
# COMPACT_ATOMS: atom_id res chain seq x y z
N MET A 1 7.13 60.23 -86.50
CA MET A 1 6.55 58.92 -86.86
C MET A 1 6.85 57.96 -85.72
N ASP A 2 5.97 56.99 -85.52
CA ASP A 2 6.33 55.60 -85.16
C ASP A 2 7.79 55.23 -85.53
N PRO A 3 8.51 54.27 -84.89
CA PRO A 3 8.08 53.33 -83.86
C PRO A 3 9.09 53.13 -82.70
N ALA A 4 8.66 52.31 -81.75
CA ALA A 4 9.43 51.71 -80.67
C ALA A 4 10.66 50.90 -81.14
N GLY A 5 11.73 50.90 -80.33
CA GLY A 5 12.74 49.86 -80.42
C GLY A 5 14.12 50.16 -79.80
N ARG A 6 14.43 49.41 -78.74
CA ARG A 6 15.73 48.80 -78.38
C ARG A 6 16.79 49.60 -77.59
N ASN A 7 17.09 48.98 -76.44
CA ASN A 7 18.40 48.49 -75.96
C ASN A 7 19.34 49.34 -75.07
N ARG A 8 19.65 48.72 -73.91
CA ARG A 8 20.95 48.55 -73.23
C ARG A 8 21.73 49.80 -72.82
N SER A 9 22.03 49.93 -71.52
CA SER A 9 23.19 49.29 -70.87
C SER A 9 23.53 49.89 -69.48
N ASP A 10 23.85 48.98 -68.56
CA ASP A 10 24.85 48.99 -67.48
C ASP A 10 25.10 50.21 -66.58
N ARG A 11 24.99 49.97 -65.25
CA ARG A 11 26.12 50.17 -64.30
C ARG A 11 25.95 49.40 -62.97
N ARG A 12 27.10 49.01 -62.42
CA ARG A 12 27.40 48.09 -61.30
C ARG A 12 27.08 48.62 -59.88
N SER A 13 26.68 47.68 -59.00
CA SER A 13 26.89 47.38 -57.55
C SER A 13 27.59 48.41 -56.61
N PRO A 14 27.42 48.42 -55.24
CA PRO A 14 27.34 47.25 -54.32
C PRO A 14 26.58 47.36 -52.93
N SER A 15 26.49 46.21 -52.24
CA SER A 15 26.48 45.92 -50.76
C SER A 15 25.27 46.17 -49.81
N ALA A 16 24.64 45.04 -49.41
CA ALA A 16 24.20 44.54 -48.08
C ALA A 16 23.07 45.25 -47.26
N PRO A 17 22.20 44.51 -46.53
CA PRO A 17 22.62 43.78 -45.34
C PRO A 17 22.20 42.30 -45.25
N SER A 18 22.98 41.59 -44.44
CA SER A 18 22.77 40.27 -43.86
C SER A 18 21.34 40.03 -43.34
N ALA A 19 20.60 39.14 -43.99
CA ALA A 19 19.59 38.35 -43.33
C ALA A 19 20.21 36.98 -43.07
N SER A 20 20.43 36.66 -41.81
CA SER A 20 20.59 35.30 -41.33
C SER A 20 19.67 34.38 -42.12
N GLU A 21 20.21 33.33 -42.73
CA GLU A 21 19.44 32.27 -43.40
C GLU A 21 18.41 31.70 -42.41
N THR A 22 17.24 32.32 -42.36
CA THR A 22 16.06 31.77 -41.71
C THR A 22 15.69 30.56 -42.54
N TRP A 23 16.16 29.40 -42.11
CA TRP A 23 15.76 28.11 -42.63
C TRP A 23 14.23 27.99 -42.55
N SER A 24 13.56 28.29 -43.65
CA SER A 24 12.28 27.72 -44.01
C SER A 24 12.52 26.24 -44.32
N ASP A 25 12.23 25.38 -43.34
CA ASP A 25 11.60 24.05 -43.46
C ASP A 25 11.75 23.28 -42.12
N GLY A 26 11.41 23.94 -41.02
CA GLY A 26 11.44 23.42 -39.64
C GLY A 26 10.29 22.47 -39.28
N ALA A 27 9.76 21.72 -40.25
CA ALA A 27 8.87 20.59 -40.00
C ALA A 27 9.50 19.35 -40.66
N SER A 28 10.65 18.92 -40.15
CA SER A 28 11.12 17.57 -40.44
C SER A 28 10.40 16.62 -39.50
N ASP A 29 9.91 15.50 -40.03
CA ASP A 29 9.34 14.37 -39.27
C ASP A 29 10.23 13.95 -38.08
N LEU A 30 11.55 14.18 -38.21
CA LEU A 30 12.56 14.00 -37.18
C LEU A 30 12.43 14.94 -35.98
N GLY A 31 12.01 16.20 -36.19
CA GLY A 31 11.80 17.16 -35.09
C GLY A 31 10.59 16.79 -34.22
N ILE A 32 9.52 16.28 -34.84
CA ILE A 32 8.34 15.78 -34.12
C ILE A 32 8.69 14.49 -33.37
N LEU A 33 9.43 13.59 -34.01
CA LEU A 33 9.94 12.38 -33.37
C LEU A 33 10.83 12.71 -32.16
N LEU A 34 11.78 13.64 -32.32
CA LEU A 34 12.68 14.05 -31.25
C LEU A 34 11.90 14.71 -30.09
N ALA A 35 10.88 15.51 -30.41
CA ALA A 35 9.98 16.09 -29.41
C ALA A 35 9.23 15.02 -28.63
N GLY A 36 8.72 13.99 -29.30
CA GLY A 36 8.03 12.86 -28.65
C GLY A 36 8.95 12.05 -27.74
N LEU A 37 10.16 11.71 -28.22
CA LEU A 37 11.13 10.93 -27.45
C LEU A 37 11.64 11.71 -26.22
N THR A 38 12.13 12.93 -26.42
CA THR A 38 12.64 13.74 -25.29
C THR A 38 11.52 14.20 -24.36
N GLY A 39 10.32 14.47 -24.90
CA GLY A 39 9.16 14.84 -24.09
C GLY A 39 8.64 13.66 -23.25
N GLY A 40 8.62 12.45 -23.82
CA GLY A 40 8.26 11.23 -23.10
C GLY A 40 9.21 10.95 -21.93
N ALA A 41 10.52 11.01 -22.17
CA ALA A 41 11.52 10.92 -21.10
C ALA A 41 11.33 12.02 -20.04
N GLY A 42 11.04 13.26 -20.47
CA GLY A 42 10.79 14.38 -19.57
C GLY A 42 9.59 14.19 -18.66
N VAL A 43 8.49 13.64 -19.19
CA VAL A 43 7.30 13.31 -18.37
C VAL A 43 7.65 12.22 -17.36
N ILE A 44 8.36 11.17 -17.76
CA ILE A 44 8.77 10.09 -16.83
C ILE A 44 9.63 10.68 -15.70
N HIS A 45 10.63 11.51 -16.02
CA HIS A 45 11.46 12.15 -14.98
C HIS A 45 10.63 13.00 -14.01
N LEU A 46 9.65 13.77 -14.50
CA LEU A 46 8.78 14.59 -13.64
C LEU A 46 7.84 13.74 -12.76
N VAL A 47 7.28 12.67 -13.31
CA VAL A 47 6.40 11.74 -12.58
C VAL A 47 7.17 11.00 -11.49
N MET A 48 8.46 10.74 -11.69
CA MET A 48 9.29 10.07 -10.70
C MET A 48 9.80 11.00 -9.57
N VAL A 49 9.58 12.32 -9.63
CA VAL A 49 10.02 13.26 -8.58
C VAL A 49 9.48 12.89 -7.19
N PRO A 50 8.18 12.58 -6.99
CA PRO A 50 7.64 12.22 -5.67
C PRO A 50 8.26 10.93 -5.13
N ALA A 51 8.48 9.94 -5.99
CA ALA A 51 9.11 8.67 -5.61
C ALA A 51 10.55 8.84 -5.09
N HIS A 52 11.23 9.93 -5.50
CA HIS A 52 12.58 10.25 -5.04
C HIS A 52 12.61 11.27 -3.89
N ALA A 53 11.46 11.80 -3.45
CA ALA A 53 11.40 12.89 -2.46
C ALA A 53 11.52 12.47 -0.98
N GLY A 54 11.52 11.16 -0.68
CA GLY A 54 11.47 10.62 0.70
C GLY A 54 12.79 10.14 1.31
N GLY A 55 13.87 10.04 0.53
CA GLY A 55 15.12 9.36 0.94
C GLY A 55 16.12 10.17 1.77
N GLY A 56 15.71 11.27 2.43
CA GLY A 56 16.59 12.12 3.25
C GLY A 56 17.61 12.99 2.48
N SER A 57 17.62 12.91 1.15
CA SER A 57 18.45 13.73 0.26
C SER A 57 17.58 14.44 -0.77
N TRP A 58 17.76 15.76 -0.93
CA TRP A 58 17.02 16.56 -1.91
C TRP A 58 17.64 16.50 -3.32
N ILE A 59 18.82 15.89 -3.47
CA ILE A 59 19.55 15.90 -4.74
C ILE A 59 18.84 15.07 -5.82
N ASP A 60 18.25 13.94 -5.44
CA ASP A 60 17.54 13.04 -6.34
C ASP A 60 16.25 13.69 -6.87
N PRO A 61 15.29 14.13 -6.03
CA PRO A 61 14.03 14.70 -6.53
C PRO A 61 14.26 16.00 -7.32
N VAL A 62 15.26 16.81 -6.93
CA VAL A 62 15.63 18.02 -7.68
C VAL A 62 16.30 17.66 -9.00
N GLY A 63 17.17 16.65 -9.04
CA GLY A 63 17.80 16.16 -10.27
C GLY A 63 16.76 15.70 -11.29
N PHE A 64 15.82 14.85 -10.87
CA PHE A 64 14.69 14.39 -11.68
C PHE A 64 13.83 15.57 -12.18
N ALA A 65 13.51 16.53 -11.31
CA ALA A 65 12.71 17.69 -11.69
C ALA A 65 13.42 18.58 -12.72
N VAL A 66 14.71 18.86 -12.52
CA VAL A 66 15.51 19.70 -13.42
C VAL A 66 15.66 19.05 -14.79
N VAL A 67 16.04 17.78 -14.84
CA VAL A 67 16.18 17.04 -16.11
C VAL A 67 14.83 16.98 -16.83
N GLY A 68 13.76 16.63 -16.12
CA GLY A 68 12.42 16.53 -16.68
C GLY A 68 11.93 17.86 -17.27
N TRP A 69 12.05 18.96 -16.56
CA TRP A 69 11.64 20.28 -17.07
C TRP A 69 12.49 20.76 -18.25
N LEU A 70 13.79 20.49 -18.25
CA LEU A 70 14.65 20.81 -19.39
C LEU A 70 14.28 19.98 -20.63
N GLN A 71 13.96 18.70 -20.45
CA GLN A 71 13.48 17.82 -21.52
C GLN A 71 12.14 18.28 -22.10
N ILE A 72 11.18 18.68 -21.26
CA ILE A 72 9.89 19.25 -21.70
C ILE A 72 10.10 20.57 -22.45
N ALA A 73 10.95 21.47 -21.93
CA ALA A 73 11.24 22.74 -22.59
C ALA A 73 11.84 22.53 -24.00
N LEU A 74 12.77 21.58 -24.14
CA LEU A 74 13.36 21.23 -25.44
C LEU A 74 12.33 20.57 -26.37
N ALA A 75 11.47 19.69 -25.87
CA ALA A 75 10.36 19.11 -26.64
C ALA A 75 9.44 20.21 -27.20
N VAL A 76 9.06 21.18 -26.37
CA VAL A 76 8.23 22.32 -26.77
C VAL A 76 8.92 23.17 -27.84
N VAL A 77 10.23 23.39 -27.77
CA VAL A 77 10.98 24.12 -28.82
C VAL A 77 10.86 23.42 -30.18
N PHE A 78 10.94 22.09 -30.22
CA PHE A 78 10.75 21.32 -31.45
C PHE A 78 9.29 21.30 -31.93
N LEU A 79 8.30 21.20 -31.03
CA LEU A 79 6.87 21.31 -31.36
C LEU A 79 6.51 22.69 -31.93
N LEU A 80 7.11 23.76 -31.39
CA LEU A 80 6.99 25.13 -31.89
C LEU A 80 7.80 25.38 -33.17
N ARG A 81 8.41 24.33 -33.74
CA ARG A 81 9.20 24.39 -34.99
C ARG A 81 10.40 25.33 -34.91
N ARG A 82 10.97 25.50 -33.72
CA ARG A 82 12.16 26.32 -33.45
C ARG A 82 13.45 25.50 -33.26
N GLY A 83 13.45 24.24 -33.71
CA GLY A 83 14.61 23.35 -33.63
C GLY A 83 15.75 23.79 -34.54
N THR A 84 16.90 24.14 -33.97
CA THR A 84 18.16 24.41 -34.69
C THR A 84 19.18 23.31 -34.45
N ARG A 85 20.29 23.28 -35.21
CA ARG A 85 21.41 22.35 -34.93
C ARG A 85 21.96 22.51 -33.51
N GLY A 86 21.99 23.74 -33.00
CA GLY A 86 22.41 24.01 -31.62
C GLY A 86 21.42 23.43 -30.60
N VAL A 87 20.11 23.57 -30.85
CA VAL A 87 19.07 22.96 -29.99
C VAL A 87 19.16 21.44 -30.05
N ALA A 88 19.33 20.83 -31.23
CA ALA A 88 19.52 19.39 -31.37
C ALA A 88 20.77 18.90 -30.63
N ALA A 89 21.90 19.62 -30.73
CA ALA A 89 23.11 19.28 -29.98
C ALA A 89 22.89 19.39 -28.45
N ALA A 90 22.15 20.42 -27.99
CA ALA A 90 21.80 20.57 -26.58
C ALA A 90 20.88 19.44 -26.08
N THR A 91 19.90 19.02 -26.89
CA THR A 91 19.04 17.88 -26.59
C THR A 91 19.81 16.57 -26.56
N ALA A 92 20.75 16.36 -27.48
CA ALA A 92 21.64 15.19 -27.43
C ALA A 92 22.48 15.19 -26.15
N ALA A 93 23.06 16.34 -25.77
CA ALA A 93 23.88 16.44 -24.56
C ALA A 93 23.08 16.17 -23.28
N LEU A 94 21.87 16.71 -23.15
CA LEU A 94 21.02 16.51 -21.97
C LEU A 94 20.62 15.04 -21.80
N ASN A 95 20.08 14.42 -22.85
CA ASN A 95 19.65 13.01 -22.79
C ASN A 95 20.85 12.05 -22.64
N ALA A 96 22.00 12.37 -23.23
CA ALA A 96 23.21 11.56 -23.03
C ALA A 96 23.74 11.68 -21.59
N ALA A 97 23.63 12.86 -20.96
CA ALA A 97 24.03 13.05 -19.57
C ALA A 97 23.12 12.27 -18.61
N ALA A 98 21.80 12.33 -18.81
CA ALA A 98 20.85 11.55 -18.04
C ALA A 98 21.07 10.03 -18.19
N LEU A 99 21.26 9.56 -19.43
CA LEU A 99 21.61 8.16 -19.71
C LEU A 99 22.93 7.74 -19.05
N ALA A 100 23.94 8.61 -19.02
CA ALA A 100 25.21 8.32 -18.35
C ALA A 100 25.06 8.22 -16.82
N VAL A 101 24.25 9.09 -16.21
CA VAL A 101 23.92 9.01 -14.78
C VAL A 101 23.16 7.71 -14.49
N TRP A 102 22.20 7.35 -15.32
CA TRP A 102 21.47 6.09 -15.20
C TRP A 102 22.40 4.86 -15.31
N ILE A 103 23.27 4.80 -16.32
CA ILE A 103 24.26 3.72 -16.45
C ILE A 103 25.14 3.63 -15.21
N TRP A 104 25.58 4.75 -14.65
CA TRP A 104 26.40 4.77 -13.43
C TRP A 104 25.62 4.17 -12.25
N ALA A 105 24.39 4.61 -12.01
CA ALA A 105 23.53 4.10 -10.93
C ALA A 105 23.34 2.57 -11.02
N ARG A 106 23.21 2.02 -12.24
CA ARG A 106 22.97 0.59 -12.49
C ARG A 106 24.22 -0.28 -12.56
N THR A 107 25.43 0.29 -12.57
CA THR A 107 26.68 -0.47 -12.72
C THR A 107 27.62 -0.35 -11.52
N VAL A 108 27.79 0.86 -10.99
CA VAL A 108 28.74 1.17 -9.92
C VAL A 108 28.04 1.76 -8.70
N GLY A 109 26.84 2.32 -8.87
CA GLY A 109 26.14 3.10 -7.85
C GLY A 109 26.63 4.55 -7.81
N LEU A 110 25.71 5.48 -7.61
CA LEU A 110 26.05 6.91 -7.57
C LEU A 110 26.79 7.25 -6.27
N PRO A 111 27.78 8.15 -6.28
CA PRO A 111 28.54 8.49 -5.07
C PRO A 111 27.80 9.47 -4.13
N PHE A 112 26.59 9.89 -4.50
CA PHE A 112 25.74 10.83 -3.78
C PHE A 112 24.27 10.47 -4.03
N GLY A 113 23.36 11.01 -3.23
CA GLY A 113 21.93 10.68 -3.28
C GLY A 113 21.50 9.82 -2.11
N SER A 114 20.21 9.53 -2.04
CA SER A 114 19.59 8.66 -1.03
C SER A 114 20.11 7.22 -1.10
N HIS A 115 20.58 6.78 -2.28
CA HIS A 115 21.11 5.44 -2.54
C HIS A 115 22.63 5.45 -2.80
N ALA A 116 23.37 6.36 -2.16
CA ALA A 116 24.80 6.52 -2.41
C ALA A 116 25.59 5.21 -2.19
N GLY A 117 26.36 4.79 -3.19
CA GLY A 117 27.18 3.58 -3.18
C GLY A 117 26.42 2.27 -3.41
N VAL A 118 25.12 2.32 -3.63
CA VAL A 118 24.27 1.14 -3.90
C VAL A 118 24.13 0.97 -5.42
N VAL A 119 24.39 -0.23 -5.92
CA VAL A 119 24.08 -0.60 -7.31
C VAL A 119 22.59 -0.91 -7.38
N GLU A 120 21.85 -0.08 -8.09
CA GLU A 120 20.42 -0.21 -8.17
C GLU A 120 20.01 -1.13 -9.34
N GLN A 121 18.91 -1.86 -9.21
CA GLN A 121 18.41 -2.77 -10.27
C GLN A 121 17.71 -1.99 -11.39
N VAL A 122 17.72 -2.53 -12.62
CA VAL A 122 16.98 -1.94 -13.74
C VAL A 122 15.51 -2.29 -13.61
N GLY A 123 14.66 -1.28 -13.43
CA GLY A 123 13.21 -1.42 -13.46
C GLY A 123 12.63 -1.18 -14.86
N LEU A 124 11.32 -1.39 -14.98
CA LEU A 124 10.61 -1.17 -16.23
C LEU A 124 10.57 0.32 -16.62
N ILE A 125 10.20 1.19 -15.67
CA ILE A 125 9.97 2.62 -15.93
C ILE A 125 11.26 3.34 -16.31
N ASP A 126 12.33 3.11 -15.56
CA ASP A 126 13.65 3.71 -15.83
C ASP A 126 14.32 3.09 -17.04
N GLY A 127 14.13 1.78 -17.30
CA GLY A 127 14.56 1.14 -18.54
C GLY A 127 13.89 1.73 -19.79
N VAL A 128 12.58 1.98 -19.73
CA VAL A 128 11.84 2.67 -20.81
C VAL A 128 12.33 4.10 -20.96
N CYS A 129 12.51 4.84 -19.87
CA CYS A 129 13.06 6.20 -19.91
C CYS A 129 14.43 6.21 -20.60
N ALA A 130 15.37 5.36 -20.18
CA ALA A 130 16.70 5.23 -20.76
C ALA A 130 16.66 4.89 -22.26
N ALA A 131 15.73 4.03 -22.69
CA ALA A 131 15.54 3.70 -24.11
C ALA A 131 15.05 4.91 -24.93
N LEU A 132 14.11 5.70 -24.39
CA LEU A 132 13.65 6.94 -25.02
C LEU A 132 14.78 7.97 -25.14
N GLU A 133 15.59 8.12 -24.08
CA GLU A 133 16.74 9.01 -24.07
C GLU A 133 17.80 8.58 -25.08
N ALA A 134 18.14 7.29 -25.14
CA ALA A 134 19.08 6.76 -26.12
C ALA A 134 18.59 7.00 -27.56
N ALA A 135 17.31 6.76 -27.84
CA ALA A 135 16.71 7.05 -29.14
C ALA A 135 16.72 8.56 -29.45
N ALA A 136 16.42 9.41 -28.46
CA ALA A 136 16.48 10.86 -28.61
C ALA A 136 17.91 11.33 -28.93
N VAL A 137 18.94 10.78 -28.28
CA VAL A 137 20.36 11.07 -28.57
C VAL A 137 20.69 10.73 -30.02
N VAL A 138 20.30 9.55 -30.50
CA VAL A 138 20.58 9.13 -31.89
C VAL A 138 19.93 10.09 -32.89
N VAL A 139 18.63 10.38 -32.72
CA VAL A 139 17.90 11.30 -33.62
C VAL A 139 18.51 12.71 -33.57
N ALA A 140 18.82 13.22 -32.39
CA ALA A 140 19.39 14.53 -32.19
C ALA A 140 20.81 14.66 -32.79
N VAL A 141 21.65 13.64 -32.67
CA VAL A 141 22.98 13.59 -33.31
C VAL A 141 22.83 13.55 -34.82
N VAL A 142 21.93 12.74 -35.37
CA VAL A 142 21.65 12.74 -36.82
C VAL A 142 21.22 14.13 -37.28
N MET A 143 20.33 14.81 -36.54
CA MET A 143 19.89 16.18 -36.87
C MET A 143 21.02 17.22 -36.76
N ALA A 144 21.93 17.07 -35.80
CA ALA A 144 23.04 17.99 -35.60
C ALA A 144 24.16 17.84 -36.66
N TRP A 145 24.38 16.61 -37.16
CA TRP A 145 25.56 16.27 -37.97
C TRP A 145 25.26 15.86 -39.42
N ALA A 146 24.03 15.51 -39.79
CA ALA A 146 23.74 15.07 -41.15
C ALA A 146 23.70 16.24 -42.17
N PRO A 147 24.41 16.12 -43.32
CA PRO A 147 24.28 17.05 -44.43
C PRO A 147 22.99 16.78 -45.22
N ARG A 148 21.90 17.49 -44.86
CA ARG A 148 20.62 17.71 -45.57
C ARG A 148 19.92 16.52 -46.28
N ARG A 149 18.66 16.32 -45.87
CA ARG A 149 17.55 15.52 -46.47
C ARG A 149 17.56 14.01 -46.21
N LEU A 150 17.28 13.62 -44.96
CA LEU A 150 16.65 12.33 -44.68
C LEU A 150 15.12 12.56 -44.61
N ARG A 151 14.38 12.04 -45.59
CA ARG A 151 12.91 11.97 -45.55
C ARG A 151 12.54 10.63 -44.91
N VAL A 152 12.09 10.66 -43.66
CA VAL A 152 11.50 9.49 -43.00
C VAL A 152 9.99 9.53 -43.29
N GLY A 153 9.41 8.44 -43.80
CA GLY A 153 7.99 8.45 -44.20
C GLY A 153 7.04 8.84 -43.07
N VAL A 154 6.01 9.63 -43.40
CA VAL A 154 5.02 10.28 -42.51
C VAL A 154 4.33 9.35 -41.48
N LEU A 155 4.40 8.03 -41.68
CA LEU A 155 3.82 7.04 -40.76
C LEU A 155 4.72 6.73 -39.56
N VAL A 156 6.04 6.88 -39.67
CA VAL A 156 6.99 6.48 -38.60
C VAL A 156 6.94 7.39 -37.35
N PRO A 157 6.85 8.73 -37.46
CA PRO A 157 6.78 9.61 -36.28
C PRO A 157 5.45 9.48 -35.52
N SER A 158 4.35 9.25 -36.25
CA SER A 158 3.01 9.13 -35.68
C SER A 158 2.85 7.79 -34.95
N ILE A 159 3.40 6.70 -35.49
CA ILE A 159 3.46 5.40 -34.81
C ILE A 159 4.38 5.49 -33.60
N ALA A 160 5.53 6.17 -33.68
CA ALA A 160 6.43 6.35 -32.54
C ALA A 160 5.81 7.23 -31.43
N ALA A 161 5.15 8.35 -31.77
CA ALA A 161 4.48 9.20 -30.78
C ALA A 161 3.30 8.50 -30.11
N VAL A 162 2.52 7.71 -30.85
CA VAL A 162 1.42 6.89 -30.32
C VAL A 162 1.96 5.69 -29.54
N ALA A 163 3.08 5.08 -29.95
CA ALA A 163 3.74 4.00 -29.23
C ALA A 163 4.41 4.51 -27.94
N VAL A 164 4.97 5.71 -27.93
CA VAL A 164 5.54 6.35 -26.72
C VAL A 164 4.42 6.79 -25.78
N LEU A 165 3.35 7.41 -26.28
CA LEU A 165 2.17 7.72 -25.46
C LEU A 165 1.52 6.43 -24.94
N GLY A 166 1.45 5.38 -25.77
CA GLY A 166 0.99 4.05 -25.41
C GLY A 166 1.88 3.37 -24.38
N LEU A 167 3.22 3.44 -24.50
CA LEU A 167 4.18 2.87 -23.55
C LEU A 167 4.24 3.65 -22.23
N VAL A 168 4.04 4.97 -22.26
CA VAL A 168 3.91 5.78 -21.04
C VAL A 168 2.59 5.46 -20.33
N THR A 169 1.51 5.28 -21.08
CA THR A 169 0.20 4.89 -20.52
C THR A 169 0.22 3.44 -20.02
N VAL A 170 0.84 2.52 -20.76
CA VAL A 170 1.05 1.13 -20.35
C VAL A 170 1.99 1.07 -19.16
N GLY A 171 3.09 1.82 -19.11
CA GLY A 171 3.95 1.88 -17.91
C GLY A 171 3.26 2.47 -16.67
N LEU A 172 2.28 3.36 -16.86
CA LEU A 172 1.42 3.91 -15.80
C LEU A 172 0.26 2.97 -15.38
N VAL A 173 -0.11 1.99 -16.21
CA VAL A 173 -1.22 1.04 -15.98
C VAL A 173 -0.70 -0.37 -15.64
N SER A 174 0.49 -0.74 -16.11
CA SER A 174 1.18 -2.01 -15.89
C SER A 174 1.90 -2.07 -14.54
N THR A 175 1.74 -1.07 -13.67
CA THR A 175 1.99 -1.23 -12.22
C THR A 175 1.01 -2.20 -11.54
N GLY A 176 0.34 -3.09 -12.30
CA GLY A 176 -0.63 -4.05 -11.78
C GLY A 176 -0.85 -5.29 -12.65
N SER A 177 0.04 -5.68 -13.55
CA SER A 177 -0.09 -6.98 -14.24
C SER A 177 1.19 -7.46 -14.89
N ASP A 178 1.89 -8.38 -14.21
CA ASP A 178 2.76 -9.35 -14.88
C ASP A 178 1.88 -10.54 -15.30
N GLY A 179 1.77 -10.78 -16.60
CA GLY A 179 1.05 -11.93 -17.15
C GLY A 179 0.82 -11.81 -18.64
N GLU A 180 1.58 -12.57 -19.43
CA GLU A 180 1.49 -12.64 -20.89
C GLU A 180 0.10 -13.08 -21.37
N GLY A 181 -0.55 -12.22 -22.15
CA GLY A 181 -1.80 -12.53 -22.84
C GLY A 181 -2.14 -11.46 -23.87
N ALA A 182 -1.73 -11.67 -25.11
CA ALA A 182 -2.07 -10.79 -26.22
C ALA A 182 -3.57 -10.91 -26.56
N ALA A 183 -4.39 -9.93 -26.13
CA ALA A 183 -5.69 -9.63 -26.75
C ALA A 183 -6.03 -8.15 -26.51
N GLY A 184 -6.20 -7.40 -27.60
CA GLY A 184 -6.35 -5.95 -27.55
C GLY A 184 -7.70 -5.49 -27.00
N HIS A 185 -7.69 -4.45 -26.17
CA HIS A 185 -8.91 -3.81 -25.69
C HIS A 185 -8.87 -2.28 -25.78
N SER A 186 -9.98 -1.75 -26.31
CA SER A 186 -10.32 -0.35 -26.51
C SER A 186 -10.98 0.27 -25.28
N HIS A 187 -10.85 1.58 -25.15
CA HIS A 187 -11.41 2.38 -24.06
C HIS A 187 -12.95 2.28 -23.92
N GLY A 188 -13.40 2.14 -22.67
CA GLY A 188 -14.64 2.72 -22.16
C GLY A 188 -15.94 2.14 -22.70
N THR A 189 -16.25 0.89 -22.33
CA THR A 189 -17.64 0.41 -22.24
C THR A 189 -17.85 -0.20 -20.88
N GLU A 190 -18.97 0.15 -20.25
CA GLU A 190 -19.49 -0.52 -19.05
C GLU A 190 -19.31 -2.03 -19.18
N GLY A 191 -18.67 -2.66 -18.19
CA GLY A 191 -18.37 -4.09 -18.21
C GLY A 191 -19.62 -4.90 -18.56
N THR A 192 -19.52 -5.73 -19.59
CA THR A 192 -20.68 -6.51 -20.04
C THR A 192 -21.01 -7.59 -19.01
N ALA A 193 -22.26 -8.07 -19.00
CA ALA A 193 -22.66 -9.17 -18.12
C ALA A 193 -21.83 -10.46 -18.35
N ALA A 194 -21.18 -10.58 -19.51
CA ALA A 194 -20.25 -11.67 -19.84
C ALA A 194 -18.91 -11.50 -19.10
N ASP A 195 -18.34 -10.30 -19.08
CA ASP A 195 -17.08 -10.00 -18.36
C ASP A 195 -17.24 -10.23 -16.85
N ALA A 196 -18.39 -9.85 -16.29
CA ALA A 196 -18.72 -10.13 -14.89
C ALA A 196 -19.00 -11.62 -14.60
N ALA A 197 -19.37 -12.41 -15.60
CA ALA A 197 -19.55 -13.87 -15.46
C ALA A 197 -18.21 -14.60 -15.54
N GLU A 198 -17.33 -14.19 -16.44
CA GLU A 198 -15.96 -14.71 -16.57
C GLU A 198 -15.14 -14.39 -15.32
N HIS A 199 -15.22 -13.15 -14.82
CA HIS A 199 -14.59 -12.76 -13.55
C HIS A 199 -15.09 -13.59 -12.37
N ARG A 200 -16.40 -13.81 -12.23
CA ARG A 200 -16.97 -14.68 -11.19
C ARG A 200 -16.49 -16.13 -11.31
N THR A 201 -16.28 -16.61 -12.53
CA THR A 201 -15.76 -17.96 -12.76
C THR A 201 -14.29 -18.07 -12.37
N GLN A 202 -13.49 -17.06 -12.65
CA GLN A 202 -12.09 -16.98 -12.22
C GLN A 202 -11.96 -16.87 -10.69
N MET A 203 -12.83 -16.09 -10.04
CA MET A 203 -12.92 -16.02 -8.58
C MET A 203 -13.28 -17.37 -7.98
N ALA A 204 -14.29 -18.05 -8.52
CA ALA A 204 -14.71 -19.37 -8.05
C ALA A 204 -13.61 -20.43 -8.22
N ALA A 205 -12.87 -20.40 -9.34
CA ALA A 205 -11.73 -21.28 -9.54
C ALA A 205 -10.60 -20.98 -8.54
N SER A 206 -10.35 -19.69 -8.25
CA SER A 206 -9.36 -19.30 -7.24
C SER A 206 -9.79 -19.73 -5.83
N ASP A 207 -11.07 -19.58 -5.49
CA ASP A 207 -11.66 -20.06 -4.23
C ASP A 207 -11.47 -21.57 -4.04
N ASP A 208 -11.60 -22.38 -5.10
CA ASP A 208 -11.38 -23.83 -5.06
C ASP A 208 -9.92 -24.21 -4.78
N GLU A 209 -8.96 -23.33 -5.09
CA GLU A 209 -7.51 -23.55 -4.90
C GLU A 209 -6.99 -23.02 -3.55
N ARG A 210 -7.81 -22.28 -2.80
CA ARG A 210 -7.42 -21.67 -1.54
C ARG A 210 -7.07 -22.69 -0.46
N CYS A 211 -5.95 -22.45 0.22
CA CYS A 211 -5.47 -23.26 1.35
C CYS A 211 -5.49 -22.53 2.70
N ASP A 212 -6.04 -21.32 2.75
CA ASP A 212 -6.00 -20.41 3.89
C ASP A 212 -7.26 -20.36 4.75
N LYS A 213 -8.38 -20.91 4.28
CA LYS A 213 -9.69 -20.75 4.92
C LYS A 213 -9.76 -21.30 6.36
N GLY A 214 -8.84 -22.19 6.76
CA GLY A 214 -8.73 -22.69 8.13
C GLY A 214 -7.91 -21.82 9.10
N PHE A 215 -7.18 -20.80 8.64
CA PHE A 215 -6.41 -19.91 9.53
C PHE A 215 -7.28 -18.94 10.31
N ASN A 216 -8.46 -18.62 9.77
CA ASN A 216 -9.41 -17.70 10.38
C ASN A 216 -10.76 -18.38 10.65
N PRO A 217 -11.52 -17.93 11.67
CA PRO A 217 -12.82 -18.50 11.99
C PRO A 217 -13.91 -18.18 10.96
N LYS A 218 -15.02 -18.92 10.94
CA LYS A 218 -16.16 -18.67 10.03
C LYS A 218 -16.72 -17.26 10.14
N SER A 219 -16.80 -16.70 11.34
CA SER A 219 -17.23 -15.32 11.55
C SER A 219 -16.34 -14.31 10.82
N TYR A 220 -15.03 -14.53 10.80
CA TYR A 220 -14.11 -13.69 10.05
C TYR A 220 -14.46 -13.70 8.56
N TRP A 221 -14.55 -14.88 7.93
CA TRP A 221 -14.81 -14.97 6.49
C TRP A 221 -16.17 -14.40 6.08
N THR A 222 -17.18 -14.57 6.94
CA THR A 222 -18.51 -13.99 6.72
C THR A 222 -18.44 -12.47 6.66
N GLU A 223 -17.71 -11.85 7.58
CA GLU A 223 -17.59 -10.39 7.65
C GLU A 223 -16.60 -9.85 6.60
N ALA A 224 -15.46 -10.51 6.39
CA ALA A 224 -14.45 -10.13 5.41
C ALA A 224 -15.01 -10.14 3.98
N SER A 225 -15.78 -11.16 3.62
CA SER A 225 -16.47 -11.24 2.32
C SER A 225 -17.50 -10.12 2.16
N ALA A 226 -18.30 -9.85 3.20
CA ALA A 226 -19.33 -8.81 3.15
C ALA A 226 -18.76 -7.38 3.09
N LEU A 227 -17.56 -7.17 3.65
CA LEU A 227 -16.86 -5.88 3.62
C LEU A 227 -15.95 -5.71 2.40
N GLY A 228 -15.75 -6.76 1.61
CA GLY A 228 -14.88 -6.75 0.43
C GLY A 228 -13.39 -6.72 0.76
N VAL A 229 -13.00 -7.22 1.94
CA VAL A 229 -11.62 -7.22 2.43
C VAL A 229 -10.95 -8.60 2.33
N ASP A 230 -11.67 -9.62 1.83
CA ASP A 230 -11.11 -10.88 1.33
C ASP A 230 -10.70 -10.67 -0.14
N THR A 231 -9.42 -10.44 -0.38
CA THR A 231 -8.87 -9.98 -1.66
C THR A 231 -8.04 -11.07 -2.36
N TYR A 232 -7.93 -10.97 -3.68
CA TYR A 232 -7.16 -11.89 -4.50
C TYR A 232 -5.99 -11.15 -5.14
N GLY A 233 -4.76 -11.65 -4.94
CA GLY A 233 -3.58 -11.23 -5.70
C GLY A 233 -2.96 -9.88 -5.31
N GLY A 234 -2.96 -9.50 -4.03
CA GLY A 234 -2.17 -8.36 -3.54
C GLY A 234 -2.61 -6.98 -4.07
N GLY A 235 -3.85 -6.86 -4.54
CA GLY A 235 -4.42 -5.62 -5.03
C GLY A 235 -5.93 -5.67 -5.04
N THR A 236 -6.57 -4.49 -5.05
CA THR A 236 -8.02 -4.38 -5.22
C THR A 236 -8.38 -4.81 -6.64
N MET A 237 -8.53 -6.12 -6.88
CA MET A 237 -9.37 -6.58 -7.97
C MET A 237 -10.74 -5.98 -7.68
N ALA A 238 -11.18 -5.08 -8.56
CA ALA A 238 -12.45 -4.39 -8.43
C ALA A 238 -13.57 -5.44 -8.41
N MET A 239 -13.90 -5.90 -7.21
CA MET A 239 -15.12 -6.62 -6.93
C MET A 239 -16.22 -5.78 -7.54
N ALA A 240 -17.03 -6.37 -8.44
CA ALA A 240 -18.30 -5.78 -8.78
C ALA A 240 -18.98 -5.40 -7.45
N PRO A 241 -19.54 -4.18 -7.31
CA PRO A 241 -20.08 -3.71 -6.05
C PRO A 241 -20.97 -4.83 -5.49
N PRO A 242 -20.79 -5.21 -4.21
CA PRO A 242 -21.52 -6.34 -3.65
C PRO A 242 -23.00 -6.14 -3.98
N ALA A 243 -23.64 -7.19 -4.49
CA ALA A 243 -25.08 -7.18 -4.67
C ALA A 243 -25.71 -6.64 -3.37
N PRO A 244 -26.71 -5.74 -3.46
CA PRO A 244 -27.14 -4.95 -2.32
C PRO A 244 -27.45 -5.90 -1.16
N THR A 245 -26.69 -5.78 -0.06
CA THR A 245 -26.98 -6.41 1.23
C THR A 245 -27.11 -7.95 1.23
N SER A 246 -26.57 -8.68 0.24
CA SER A 246 -26.82 -10.13 0.12
C SER A 246 -26.34 -10.98 1.31
N GLY A 247 -25.40 -10.49 2.12
CA GLY A 247 -24.95 -11.15 3.36
C GLY A 247 -25.64 -10.68 4.65
N PHE A 248 -26.27 -9.50 4.66
CA PHE A 248 -26.89 -8.91 5.86
C PHE A 248 -28.19 -8.19 5.49
N PRO A 249 -29.38 -8.80 5.70
CA PRO A 249 -30.63 -8.13 5.38
C PRO A 249 -30.88 -6.94 6.31
N ASP A 250 -31.19 -5.77 5.74
CA ASP A 250 -31.62 -4.58 6.48
C ASP A 250 -33.07 -4.77 6.95
N LEU A 251 -33.24 -5.33 8.14
CA LEU A 251 -34.57 -5.60 8.71
C LEU A 251 -35.30 -4.32 9.15
N GLN A 252 -34.58 -3.22 9.39
CA GLN A 252 -35.16 -1.94 9.77
C GLN A 252 -35.58 -1.08 8.56
N GLN A 253 -35.30 -1.53 7.33
CA GLN A 253 -35.61 -0.81 6.09
C GLN A 253 -35.07 0.64 6.12
N GLY A 254 -33.88 0.84 6.70
CA GLY A 254 -33.25 2.15 6.82
C GLY A 254 -33.82 3.09 7.89
N ARG A 255 -34.70 2.62 8.79
CA ARG A 255 -35.23 3.45 9.90
C ARG A 255 -34.21 3.72 11.01
N GLY A 256 -33.19 2.87 11.16
CA GLY A 256 -32.18 2.95 12.21
C GLY A 256 -32.71 2.59 13.62
N SER A 257 -31.83 2.65 14.62
CA SER A 257 -32.15 2.43 16.03
C SER A 257 -31.22 3.26 16.93
N ILE A 258 -31.63 3.52 18.19
CA ILE A 258 -30.75 4.18 19.18
C ILE A 258 -29.48 3.34 19.44
N GLY A 259 -29.59 2.01 19.39
CA GLY A 259 -28.45 1.12 19.54
C GLY A 259 -27.47 1.23 18.37
N LEU A 260 -27.99 1.25 17.14
CA LEU A 260 -27.22 1.48 15.93
C LEU A 260 -26.51 2.85 15.97
N ASP A 261 -27.21 3.92 16.37
CA ASP A 261 -26.62 5.27 16.47
C ASP A 261 -25.43 5.30 17.44
N ARG A 262 -25.49 4.54 18.54
CA ARG A 262 -24.37 4.40 19.49
C ARG A 262 -23.18 3.70 18.86
N LEU A 263 -23.41 2.61 18.12
CA LEU A 263 -22.36 1.86 17.45
C LEU A 263 -21.71 2.67 16.33
N VAL A 264 -22.51 3.37 15.52
CA VAL A 264 -22.03 4.29 14.49
C VAL A 264 -21.17 5.39 15.10
N SER A 265 -21.64 6.00 16.20
CA SER A 265 -20.90 7.05 16.89
C SER A 265 -19.60 6.54 17.52
N ALA A 266 -19.59 5.33 18.07
CA ALA A 266 -18.38 4.70 18.59
C ALA A 266 -17.38 4.39 17.47
N THR A 267 -17.87 3.90 16.32
CA THR A 267 -17.04 3.63 15.14
C THR A 267 -16.42 4.90 14.58
N ALA A 268 -17.19 5.99 14.50
CA ALA A 268 -16.67 7.29 14.06
C ALA A 268 -15.58 7.84 14.99
N ARG A 269 -15.63 7.53 16.29
CA ARG A 269 -14.56 7.92 17.23
C ARG A 269 -13.33 7.06 17.08
N SER A 270 -13.47 5.74 16.89
CA SER A 270 -12.32 4.86 16.70
C SER A 270 -11.51 5.18 15.44
N ASP A 271 -12.12 5.85 14.46
CA ASP A 271 -11.42 6.39 13.28
C ASP A 271 -10.37 7.47 13.64
N SER A 272 -10.38 8.00 14.88
CA SER A 272 -9.34 8.92 15.39
C SER A 272 -7.98 8.26 15.48
N GLY A 273 -7.95 6.92 15.55
CA GLY A 273 -6.75 6.16 15.82
C GLY A 273 -6.33 6.13 17.29
N ALA A 274 -7.11 6.72 18.20
CA ALA A 274 -6.80 6.62 19.62
C ALA A 274 -7.11 5.20 20.14
N GLU A 275 -6.16 4.63 20.89
CA GLU A 275 -6.30 3.30 21.46
C GLU A 275 -7.55 3.18 22.36
N LEU A 276 -7.84 4.19 23.17
CA LEU A 276 -9.00 4.14 24.07
C LEU A 276 -10.34 4.27 23.33
N ASP A 277 -10.37 4.94 22.17
CA ASP A 277 -11.58 5.02 21.34
C ASP A 277 -11.89 3.68 20.67
N ALA A 278 -10.86 2.97 20.19
CA ALA A 278 -10.97 1.61 19.66
C ALA A 278 -11.48 0.63 20.73
N ALA A 279 -10.91 0.69 21.95
CA ALA A 279 -11.37 -0.11 23.07
C ALA A 279 -12.83 0.20 23.47
N ALA A 280 -13.22 1.47 23.42
CA ALA A 280 -14.60 1.89 23.68
C ALA A 280 -15.59 1.33 22.65
N LEU A 281 -15.18 1.19 21.40
CA LEU A 281 -15.98 0.51 20.38
C LEU A 281 -16.12 -0.98 20.67
N VAL A 282 -15.05 -1.70 21.04
CA VAL A 282 -15.13 -3.12 21.41
C VAL A 282 -16.15 -3.34 22.54
N VAL A 283 -16.10 -2.50 23.56
CA VAL A 283 -17.09 -2.52 24.66
C VAL A 283 -18.51 -2.26 24.15
N ALA A 284 -18.68 -1.31 23.22
CA ALA A 284 -19.99 -1.01 22.64
C ALA A 284 -20.53 -2.18 21.80
N LEU A 285 -19.67 -2.85 21.03
CA LEU A 285 -20.01 -4.03 20.23
C LEU A 285 -20.38 -5.21 21.10
N ALA A 286 -19.64 -5.46 22.19
CA ALA A 286 -19.96 -6.52 23.14
C ALA A 286 -21.36 -6.33 23.74
N GLY A 287 -21.66 -5.11 24.22
CA GLY A 287 -22.95 -4.76 24.83
C GLY A 287 -24.12 -4.54 23.86
N ALA A 288 -23.89 -4.65 22.55
CA ALA A 288 -24.95 -4.50 21.55
C ALA A 288 -25.93 -5.68 21.56
N THR A 289 -27.18 -5.42 21.22
CA THR A 289 -28.11 -6.50 20.87
C THR A 289 -27.69 -7.14 19.54
N ASP A 290 -28.08 -8.39 19.29
CA ASP A 290 -27.79 -9.03 18.00
C ASP A 290 -28.47 -8.29 16.82
N GLU A 291 -29.59 -7.63 17.09
CA GLU A 291 -30.26 -6.75 16.13
C GLU A 291 -29.41 -5.52 15.81
N ASP A 292 -28.96 -4.76 16.82
CA ASP A 292 -28.13 -3.57 16.62
C ASP A 292 -26.78 -3.92 15.98
N TYR A 293 -26.17 -5.03 16.38
CA TYR A 293 -24.91 -5.51 15.78
C TYR A 293 -25.08 -5.89 14.31
N ARG A 294 -26.17 -6.61 13.97
CA ARG A 294 -26.48 -6.93 12.57
C ARG A 294 -26.66 -5.66 11.76
N ASP A 295 -27.43 -4.70 12.25
CA ASP A 295 -27.70 -3.45 11.54
C ASP A 295 -26.43 -2.59 11.41
N TRP A 296 -25.53 -2.65 12.40
CA TRP A 296 -24.20 -2.04 12.34
C TRP A 296 -23.33 -2.67 11.24
N ARG A 297 -23.36 -3.99 11.06
CA ARG A 297 -22.65 -4.65 9.94
C ARG A 297 -23.18 -4.23 8.58
N VAL A 298 -24.50 -4.09 8.43
CA VAL A 298 -25.12 -3.54 7.21
C VAL A 298 -24.61 -2.13 6.95
N TRP A 299 -24.57 -1.29 7.99
CA TRP A 299 -24.06 0.07 7.89
C TRP A 299 -22.56 0.12 7.52
N MET A 300 -21.73 -0.72 8.14
CA MET A 300 -20.30 -0.85 7.82
C MET A 300 -20.08 -1.27 6.37
N ALA A 301 -20.84 -2.25 5.87
CA ALA A 301 -20.76 -2.67 4.46
C ALA A 301 -21.13 -1.54 3.49
N ARG A 302 -22.17 -0.75 3.81
CA ARG A 302 -22.53 0.45 3.03
C ARG A 302 -21.45 1.52 3.07
N ARG A 303 -20.86 1.75 4.24
CA ARG A 303 -19.73 2.66 4.43
C ARG A 303 -18.54 2.24 3.56
N SER A 304 -18.14 0.97 3.62
CA SER A 304 -17.05 0.41 2.80
C SER A 304 -17.31 0.54 1.30
N ALA A 305 -18.52 0.18 0.84
CA ALA A 305 -18.91 0.31 -0.56
C ALA A 305 -18.90 1.78 -1.03
N SER A 306 -19.30 2.72 -0.17
CA SER A 306 -19.28 4.15 -0.49
C SER A 306 -17.87 4.71 -0.61
N SER A 307 -16.91 4.26 0.21
CA SER A 307 -15.50 4.63 0.09
C SER A 307 -14.87 4.04 -1.17
N ALA A 308 -15.16 2.79 -1.51
CA ALA A 308 -14.71 2.16 -2.75
C ALA A 308 -15.29 2.86 -4.00
N GLY A 309 -16.57 3.23 -3.96
CA GLY A 309 -17.24 3.98 -5.03
C GLY A 309 -16.73 5.42 -5.18
N ALA A 310 -16.36 6.09 -4.07
CA ALA A 310 -15.72 7.40 -4.10
C ALA A 310 -14.29 7.33 -4.66
N ALA A 311 -13.52 6.29 -4.32
CA ALA A 311 -12.21 6.04 -4.90
C ALA A 311 -12.28 5.75 -6.41
N ALA A 312 -13.29 5.00 -6.86
CA ALA A 312 -13.51 4.73 -8.29
C ALA A 312 -14.06 5.92 -9.08
N ALA A 313 -14.88 6.79 -8.46
CA ALA A 313 -15.44 7.98 -9.12
C ALA A 313 -14.49 9.19 -9.12
N SER A 314 -13.55 9.25 -8.18
CA SER A 314 -12.49 10.25 -8.15
C SER A 314 -11.33 9.82 -9.03
N GLY A 315 -11.51 9.96 -10.34
CA GLY A 315 -10.37 10.16 -11.23
C GLY A 315 -9.56 11.37 -10.76
N GLY A 316 -8.59 11.14 -9.88
CA GLY A 316 -7.44 11.99 -9.61
C GLY A 316 -7.63 13.37 -8.98
N HIS A 317 -8.80 13.78 -8.48
CA HIS A 317 -8.93 15.10 -7.83
C HIS A 317 -9.87 15.13 -6.61
N ALA A 318 -9.30 14.92 -5.42
CA ALA A 318 -9.86 15.36 -4.15
C ALA A 318 -8.76 16.06 -3.32
N HIS A 319 -9.11 17.21 -2.72
CA HIS A 319 -8.25 17.91 -1.77
C HIS A 319 -8.38 17.25 -0.39
N GLY A 320 -7.41 16.40 -0.07
CA GLY A 320 -7.25 15.68 1.20
C GLY A 320 -6.15 14.66 0.98
N SER A 321 -5.18 14.60 1.90
CA SER A 321 -3.93 13.83 1.80
C SER A 321 -4.10 12.48 1.08
N ALA A 322 -3.43 12.34 -0.07
CA ALA A 322 -3.60 11.23 -0.98
C ALA A 322 -2.78 10.00 -0.55
N PRO A 323 -3.32 8.76 -0.63
CA PRO A 323 -2.48 7.57 -0.70
C PRO A 323 -1.97 7.42 -2.14
N ALA A 324 -0.66 7.18 -2.28
CA ALA A 324 0.00 6.97 -3.54
C ALA A 324 -0.15 5.50 -3.97
N SER A 325 -0.70 5.27 -5.16
CA SER A 325 -0.69 3.98 -5.83
C SER A 325 0.67 3.74 -6.49
N GLY A 326 1.38 2.75 -5.95
CA GLY A 326 2.58 2.15 -6.50
C GLY A 326 3.01 1.07 -5.53
N SER A 327 3.22 -0.15 -6.01
CA SER A 327 3.71 -1.29 -5.23
C SER A 327 5.14 -1.00 -4.74
N ALA A 328 5.24 -0.17 -3.71
CA ALA A 328 6.38 -0.10 -2.80
C ALA A 328 6.24 -1.26 -1.79
N PRO A 329 7.35 -1.76 -1.20
CA PRO A 329 7.23 -2.57 0.01
C PRO A 329 6.34 -1.78 0.96
N SER A 330 5.22 -2.40 1.37
CA SER A 330 4.17 -1.83 2.19
C SER A 330 4.71 -0.69 3.03
N ALA A 331 4.50 0.55 2.59
CA ALA A 331 4.38 1.59 3.57
C ALA A 331 3.10 1.18 4.26
N ALA A 332 3.21 0.63 5.47
CA ALA A 332 2.06 0.49 6.33
C ALA A 332 1.27 1.81 6.15
N PRO A 333 -0.05 1.75 5.90
CA PRO A 333 -0.88 2.93 6.09
C PRO A 333 -0.37 3.60 7.36
N ASP A 334 -0.30 4.91 7.40
CA ASP A 334 0.04 5.68 8.58
C ASP A 334 -0.99 5.43 9.68
N ASP A 335 -0.94 4.20 10.21
CA ASP A 335 -1.73 3.59 11.25
C ASP A 335 -1.08 3.93 12.58
N ASN A 336 -0.85 5.23 12.73
CA ASN A 336 -0.82 5.87 14.04
C ASN A 336 -2.16 5.66 14.79
N GLY A 337 -3.11 4.96 14.18
CA GLY A 337 -4.23 4.34 14.83
C GLY A 337 -3.82 3.18 15.71
N GLY A 338 -3.61 3.47 16.99
CA GLY A 338 -3.51 2.48 18.03
C GLY A 338 -4.64 1.46 17.95
N HIS A 339 -4.29 0.17 18.03
CA HIS A 339 -5.06 -1.02 17.63
C HIS A 339 -4.83 -1.51 16.18
N GLY A 340 -3.85 -0.96 15.46
CA GLY A 340 -3.42 -1.46 14.15
C GLY A 340 -4.27 -1.03 12.98
N GLY A 341 -4.72 0.24 12.98
CA GLY A 341 -5.26 0.93 11.80
C GLY A 341 -6.62 0.47 11.26
N HIS A 342 -7.08 -0.73 11.60
CA HIS A 342 -8.32 -1.30 11.08
C HIS A 342 -9.21 -1.86 12.20
N ILE A 343 -10.33 -1.19 12.41
CA ILE A 343 -11.43 -1.71 13.21
C ILE A 343 -12.29 -2.63 12.33
N GLY A 344 -12.48 -3.87 12.79
CA GLY A 344 -13.19 -4.89 12.03
C GLY A 344 -12.25 -5.93 11.42
N PRO A 345 -12.79 -6.83 10.57
CA PRO A 345 -11.98 -7.82 9.87
C PRO A 345 -10.81 -7.18 9.12
N THR A 346 -9.61 -7.61 9.45
CA THR A 346 -8.38 -7.17 8.78
C THR A 346 -8.38 -7.66 7.33
N PRO A 347 -7.92 -6.85 6.36
CA PRO A 347 -7.74 -7.31 5.00
C PRO A 347 -6.91 -8.58 4.92
N TRP A 348 -7.27 -9.45 3.98
CA TRP A 348 -6.58 -10.70 3.75
C TRP A 348 -6.35 -10.93 2.27
N THR A 349 -5.12 -11.28 1.94
CA THR A 349 -4.69 -11.73 0.62
C THR A 349 -4.83 -13.23 0.57
N ALA A 350 -5.72 -13.71 -0.31
CA ALA A 350 -5.99 -15.12 -0.51
C ALA A 350 -4.71 -15.91 -0.80
N MET A 351 -4.48 -17.00 -0.05
CA MET A 351 -3.32 -17.87 -0.26
C MET A 351 -3.74 -19.14 -1.02
N VAL A 352 -3.10 -19.36 -2.17
CA VAL A 352 -3.31 -20.53 -3.04
C VAL A 352 -2.07 -21.42 -3.13
N GLU A 353 -0.90 -20.91 -2.73
CA GLU A 353 0.35 -21.67 -2.75
C GLU A 353 0.44 -22.59 -1.53
N GLN A 354 0.29 -23.90 -1.79
CA GLN A 354 0.20 -24.93 -0.75
C GLN A 354 1.43 -24.96 0.18
N SER A 355 2.63 -24.72 -0.34
CA SER A 355 3.84 -24.68 0.48
C SER A 355 3.85 -23.50 1.45
N GLN A 356 3.33 -22.33 1.05
CA GLN A 356 3.19 -21.19 1.96
C GLN A 356 2.16 -21.46 3.04
N CYS A 357 1.00 -22.05 2.70
CA CYS A 357 0.00 -22.43 3.68
C CYS A 357 0.52 -23.48 4.68
N VAL A 358 1.27 -24.49 4.23
CA VAL A 358 1.88 -25.47 5.14
C VAL A 358 2.90 -24.81 6.08
N ALA A 359 3.75 -23.91 5.57
CA ALA A 359 4.71 -23.19 6.39
C ALA A 359 4.00 -22.29 7.43
N LEU A 360 2.99 -21.53 7.01
CA LEU A 360 2.19 -20.70 7.92
C LEU A 360 1.49 -21.54 9.00
N ALA A 361 0.96 -22.72 8.65
CA ALA A 361 0.37 -23.63 9.62
C ALA A 361 1.39 -24.11 10.67
N GLU A 362 2.62 -24.44 10.26
CA GLU A 362 3.72 -24.83 11.15
C GLU A 362 4.15 -23.67 12.07
N GLU A 363 4.20 -22.45 11.55
CA GLU A 363 4.53 -21.24 12.30
C GLU A 363 3.44 -20.88 13.32
N LEU A 364 2.16 -20.89 12.93
CA LEU A 364 1.04 -20.64 13.85
C LEU A 364 0.96 -21.70 14.95
N ALA A 365 1.28 -22.96 14.65
CA ALA A 365 1.40 -24.00 15.67
C ALA A 365 2.57 -23.74 16.64
N THR A 366 3.69 -23.24 16.13
CA THR A 366 4.87 -22.85 16.94
C THR A 366 4.54 -21.65 17.84
N ALA A 367 3.91 -20.61 17.29
CA ALA A 367 3.42 -19.46 18.05
C ALA A 367 2.40 -19.90 19.13
N ARG A 368 1.44 -20.77 18.79
CA ARG A 368 0.50 -21.33 19.76
C ARG A 368 1.22 -22.03 20.90
N LYS A 369 2.23 -22.83 20.61
CA LYS A 369 3.02 -23.51 21.63
C LYS A 369 3.72 -22.49 22.54
N ALA A 370 4.35 -21.46 22.00
CA ALA A 370 4.99 -20.40 22.78
C ALA A 370 4.00 -19.71 23.74
N ALA A 371 2.77 -19.46 23.28
CA ALA A 371 1.70 -18.92 24.13
C ALA A 371 1.30 -19.89 25.25
N LEU A 372 1.08 -21.17 24.92
CA LEU A 372 0.61 -22.18 25.87
C LEU A 372 1.68 -22.63 26.88
N ASP A 373 2.97 -22.42 26.58
CA ASP A 373 4.08 -22.62 27.52
C ASP A 373 4.09 -21.54 28.63
N LEU A 374 3.33 -20.44 28.48
CA LEU A 374 3.15 -19.36 29.45
C LEU A 374 1.65 -19.17 29.76
N PRO A 375 0.98 -20.14 30.41
CA PRO A 375 -0.47 -20.16 30.51
C PRO A 375 -1.04 -19.04 31.41
N THR A 376 -0.25 -18.51 32.35
CA THR A 376 -0.64 -17.41 33.23
C THR A 376 0.34 -16.24 33.21
N ALA A 377 -0.14 -15.05 33.57
CA ALA A 377 0.71 -13.86 33.68
C ALA A 377 1.85 -14.06 34.71
N ALA A 378 1.63 -14.87 35.75
CA ALA A 378 2.67 -15.28 36.69
C ALA A 378 3.81 -16.06 36.01
N ASP A 379 3.49 -16.95 35.07
CA ASP A 379 4.48 -17.72 34.31
C ASP A 379 5.31 -16.79 33.41
N ALA A 380 4.65 -15.85 32.71
CA ALA A 380 5.35 -14.81 31.94
C ALA A 380 6.29 -13.97 32.83
N MET A 381 5.82 -13.51 33.99
CA MET A 381 6.66 -12.75 34.92
C MET A 381 7.86 -13.58 35.41
N ALA A 382 7.67 -14.87 35.71
CA ALA A 382 8.74 -15.78 36.07
C ALA A 382 9.75 -16.00 34.92
N ALA A 383 9.28 -15.96 33.67
CA ALA A 383 10.10 -16.04 32.46
C ALA A 383 10.80 -14.71 32.09
N GLY A 384 10.60 -13.64 32.89
CA GLY A 384 11.25 -12.34 32.72
C GLY A 384 10.47 -11.33 31.88
N TYR A 385 9.19 -11.58 31.60
CA TYR A 385 8.31 -10.59 31.00
C TYR A 385 7.81 -9.60 32.06
N VAL A 386 7.57 -8.35 31.66
CA VAL A 386 7.08 -7.28 32.53
C VAL A 386 5.84 -6.67 31.90
N ARG A 387 4.79 -6.42 32.70
CA ARG A 387 3.58 -5.77 32.20
C ARG A 387 3.90 -4.34 31.73
N VAL A 388 3.69 -4.07 30.45
CA VAL A 388 3.86 -2.75 29.84
C VAL A 388 2.54 -2.06 29.58
N THR A 389 1.45 -2.80 29.40
CA THR A 389 0.10 -2.24 29.21
C THR A 389 -0.89 -2.99 30.09
N PRO A 390 -1.73 -2.30 30.88
CA PRO A 390 -2.82 -2.97 31.58
C PRO A 390 -3.85 -3.53 30.59
N TYR A 391 -4.79 -4.34 31.07
CA TYR A 391 -5.89 -4.84 30.25
C TYR A 391 -6.67 -3.68 29.62
N VAL A 392 -6.69 -3.67 28.30
CA VAL A 392 -7.50 -2.77 27.47
C VAL A 392 -8.41 -3.64 26.62
N PRO A 393 -9.75 -3.42 26.64
CA PRO A 393 -10.66 -4.14 25.77
C PRO A 393 -10.21 -4.06 24.30
N GLY A 394 -10.26 -5.19 23.61
CA GLY A 394 -9.76 -5.33 22.24
C GLY A 394 -8.37 -5.94 22.13
N ILE A 395 -7.46 -5.66 23.06
CA ILE A 395 -6.03 -6.03 22.90
C ILE A 395 -5.44 -6.77 24.10
N GLY A 396 -6.09 -6.72 25.26
CA GLY A 396 -5.65 -7.44 26.46
C GLY A 396 -4.50 -6.75 27.21
N ALA A 397 -4.02 -7.38 28.29
CA ALA A 397 -2.87 -6.89 29.04
C ALA A 397 -1.57 -7.35 28.39
N HIS A 398 -0.64 -6.44 28.13
CA HIS A 398 0.60 -6.75 27.42
C HIS A 398 1.75 -6.93 28.40
N TYR A 399 2.43 -8.06 28.30
CA TYR A 399 3.64 -8.37 29.04
C TYR A 399 4.79 -8.49 28.05
N MET A 400 5.82 -7.66 28.20
CA MET A 400 6.94 -7.55 27.26
C MET A 400 8.23 -8.06 27.89
N LYS A 401 9.05 -8.74 27.10
CA LYS A 401 10.40 -9.17 27.48
C LYS A 401 11.45 -8.36 26.74
N PHE A 402 11.85 -7.25 27.35
CA PHE A 402 12.79 -6.28 26.76
C PHE A 402 14.14 -6.87 26.33
N SER A 403 14.58 -8.00 26.91
CA SER A 403 15.83 -8.66 26.49
C SER A 403 15.77 -9.27 25.08
N MET A 404 14.56 -9.47 24.53
CA MET A 404 14.33 -9.99 23.18
C MET A 404 14.06 -8.88 22.16
N VAL A 405 13.80 -7.64 22.61
CA VAL A 405 13.44 -6.54 21.72
C VAL A 405 14.65 -6.13 20.89
N ASP A 406 14.65 -6.57 19.63
CA ASP A 406 15.67 -6.26 18.63
C ASP A 406 15.03 -6.10 17.24
N GLY A 407 15.81 -6.26 16.16
CA GLY A 407 15.34 -6.12 14.77
C GLY A 407 15.03 -7.44 14.07
N VAL A 408 14.86 -8.54 14.81
CA VAL A 408 14.71 -9.90 14.28
C VAL A 408 13.37 -10.48 14.69
N PHE A 409 12.57 -10.88 13.70
CA PHE A 409 11.34 -11.63 13.96
C PHE A 409 11.65 -13.10 14.24
N ALA A 410 11.15 -13.64 15.35
CA ALA A 410 11.28 -15.05 15.73
C ALA A 410 9.96 -15.62 16.24
N VAL A 411 9.34 -16.51 15.44
CA VAL A 411 8.01 -17.11 15.72
C VAL A 411 7.91 -17.80 17.09
N ASP A 412 9.00 -18.38 17.59
CA ASP A 412 9.03 -19.09 18.88
C ASP A 412 9.44 -18.22 20.08
N GLN A 413 9.78 -16.96 19.83
CA GLN A 413 10.24 -16.01 20.85
C GLN A 413 9.50 -14.67 20.75
N PRO A 414 8.18 -14.65 21.01
CA PRO A 414 7.41 -13.42 20.96
C PRO A 414 7.90 -12.43 22.03
N GLU A 415 8.19 -11.19 21.63
CA GLU A 415 8.59 -10.13 22.56
C GLU A 415 7.47 -9.78 23.55
N MET A 416 6.21 -10.04 23.18
CA MET A 416 5.05 -9.82 24.03
C MET A 416 4.10 -11.02 24.10
N VAL A 417 3.56 -11.23 25.31
CA VAL A 417 2.48 -12.19 25.57
C VAL A 417 1.28 -11.43 26.14
N LEU A 418 0.09 -11.78 25.67
CA LEU A 418 -1.16 -11.08 25.98
C LEU A 418 -2.01 -11.88 26.94
N TYR A 419 -2.60 -11.21 27.93
CA TYR A 419 -3.41 -11.85 28.96
C TYR A 419 -4.79 -11.23 29.11
N ASP A 420 -5.75 -12.05 29.55
CA ASP A 420 -7.15 -11.67 29.78
C ASP A 420 -7.36 -10.71 30.95
N GLY A 421 -6.31 -10.28 31.65
CA GLY A 421 -6.42 -9.35 32.77
C GLY A 421 -5.08 -8.94 33.39
N ASN A 422 -5.17 -8.20 34.49
CA ASN A 422 -4.01 -7.56 35.13
C ASN A 422 -3.39 -8.39 36.27
N GLY A 423 -4.10 -9.41 36.76
CA GLY A 423 -3.65 -10.23 37.87
C GLY A 423 -2.63 -11.29 37.45
N PRO A 424 -1.87 -11.86 38.41
CA PRO A 424 -0.94 -12.96 38.14
C PRO A 424 -1.63 -14.22 37.60
N ASP A 425 -2.90 -14.44 37.97
CA ASP A 425 -3.69 -15.59 37.53
C ASP A 425 -4.37 -15.37 36.17
N ALA A 426 -4.13 -14.23 35.51
CA ALA A 426 -4.71 -13.94 34.19
C ALA A 426 -4.25 -14.98 33.17
N HIS A 427 -5.16 -15.42 32.30
CA HIS A 427 -4.91 -16.47 31.30
C HIS A 427 -4.41 -15.88 29.99
N VAL A 428 -3.51 -16.59 29.31
CA VAL A 428 -2.99 -16.18 28.00
C VAL A 428 -4.13 -16.13 26.97
N VAL A 429 -4.12 -15.10 26.11
CA VAL A 429 -5.14 -14.90 25.05
C VAL A 429 -4.54 -14.69 23.65
N GLY A 430 -3.26 -14.35 23.56
CA GLY A 430 -2.60 -14.09 22.29
C GLY A 430 -1.13 -13.72 22.47
N LEU A 431 -0.48 -13.42 21.35
CA LEU A 431 0.91 -12.97 21.29
C LEU A 431 0.99 -11.67 20.51
N SER A 432 2.04 -10.89 20.78
CA SER A 432 2.49 -9.84 19.85
C SER A 432 4.00 -9.94 19.63
N TYR A 433 4.41 -9.62 18.42
CA TYR A 433 5.80 -9.53 18.00
C TYR A 433 6.17 -8.06 17.89
N TYR A 434 7.33 -7.68 18.42
CA TYR A 434 7.76 -6.29 18.47
C TYR A 434 9.17 -6.15 17.89
N VAL A 435 9.22 -5.66 16.65
CA VAL A 435 10.45 -5.54 15.86
C VAL A 435 10.88 -4.09 15.76
N VAL A 436 12.16 -3.84 16.02
CA VAL A 436 12.77 -2.51 15.90
C VAL A 436 13.33 -2.31 14.49
N GLN A 437 12.68 -1.43 13.73
CA GLN A 437 13.12 -1.02 12.40
C GLN A 437 12.99 0.51 12.27
N PRO A 438 14.10 1.26 12.13
CA PRO A 438 14.06 2.70 11.92
C PRO A 438 13.40 3.08 10.59
N GLY A 439 12.78 4.26 10.57
CA GLY A 439 12.11 4.80 9.38
C GLY A 439 10.64 4.40 9.32
N ASP A 440 10.04 4.67 8.15
CA ASP A 440 8.60 4.50 7.93
C ASP A 440 8.25 3.28 7.07
N ALA A 441 9.26 2.56 6.58
CA ALA A 441 9.04 1.31 5.86
C ALA A 441 8.68 0.21 6.85
N GLU A 442 7.58 -0.49 6.60
CA GLU A 442 7.15 -1.65 7.38
C GLU A 442 8.22 -2.76 7.32
N PRO A 443 8.47 -3.50 8.41
CA PRO A 443 9.30 -4.68 8.38
C PRO A 443 8.76 -5.71 7.39
N THR A 444 9.68 -6.31 6.62
CA THR A 444 9.35 -7.40 5.69
C THR A 444 9.46 -8.78 6.32
N GLN A 445 9.97 -8.86 7.56
CA GLN A 445 10.06 -10.11 8.32
C GLN A 445 8.74 -10.38 9.02
N GLY A 446 8.30 -11.62 9.06
CA GLY A 446 7.01 -11.98 9.63
C GLY A 446 6.70 -13.46 9.45
N PHE A 447 5.44 -13.80 9.65
CA PHE A 447 4.86 -15.08 9.27
C PHE A 447 4.90 -15.26 7.74
N THR A 448 4.81 -16.50 7.30
CA THR A 448 4.78 -16.83 5.88
C THR A 448 3.49 -16.31 5.23
N GLY A 449 3.66 -15.42 4.25
CA GLY A 449 2.57 -14.81 3.48
C GLY A 449 2.60 -13.30 3.59
N ASP A 450 1.50 -12.66 3.17
CA ASP A 450 1.38 -11.19 3.13
C ASP A 450 0.34 -10.66 4.15
N ASN A 451 -0.03 -11.46 5.14
CA ASN A 451 -1.24 -11.23 5.96
C ASN A 451 -0.97 -10.73 7.39
N ASP A 452 0.28 -10.70 7.86
CA ASP A 452 0.66 -10.42 9.24
C ASP A 452 1.22 -9.00 9.45
N HIS A 453 0.51 -8.02 8.88
CA HIS A 453 0.91 -6.62 8.89
C HIS A 453 1.24 -6.06 10.29
N TYR A 454 2.25 -5.19 10.32
CA TYR A 454 2.66 -4.45 11.50
C TYR A 454 1.96 -3.10 11.59
N HIS A 455 1.82 -2.64 12.84
CA HIS A 455 1.41 -1.28 13.15
C HIS A 455 2.37 -0.60 14.12
N ARG A 456 2.19 0.70 14.34
CA ARG A 456 3.02 1.48 15.26
C ARG A 456 2.21 2.22 16.31
N HIS A 457 2.79 2.32 17.49
CA HIS A 457 2.27 3.13 18.59
C HIS A 457 3.15 4.36 18.80
N VAL A 458 2.95 5.36 17.93
CA VAL A 458 3.71 6.62 17.97
C VAL A 458 3.12 7.56 19.00
N GLY A 459 3.90 7.90 20.02
CA GLY A 459 3.46 8.86 21.03
C GLY A 459 2.77 8.28 22.25
N LEU A 460 2.82 6.98 22.58
CA LEU A 460 2.20 6.52 23.83
C LEU A 460 2.70 7.29 25.06
N CYS A 461 1.83 7.60 26.01
CA CYS A 461 2.25 8.17 27.28
C CYS A 461 2.76 7.06 28.20
N THR A 462 4.05 7.08 28.52
CA THR A 462 4.71 6.02 29.29
C THR A 462 5.30 6.55 30.59
N ALA A 463 5.32 5.72 31.63
CA ALA A 463 6.01 5.98 32.89
C ALA A 463 6.87 4.77 33.30
N PRO A 464 8.09 4.99 33.85
CA PRO A 464 9.06 3.92 34.11
C PRO A 464 8.52 2.71 34.90
N ASP A 465 7.69 2.95 35.91
CA ASP A 465 7.20 1.88 36.81
C ASP A 465 5.76 1.42 36.51
N ALA A 466 5.08 2.08 35.57
CA ALA A 466 3.67 1.83 35.26
C ALA A 466 3.41 1.40 33.81
N GLY A 467 4.42 1.46 32.95
CA GLY A 467 4.27 1.19 31.52
C GLY A 467 3.46 2.28 30.83
N VAL A 468 2.51 1.90 29.99
CA VAL A 468 1.59 2.78 29.26
C VAL A 468 0.51 3.30 30.20
N ILE A 469 0.45 4.62 30.38
CA ILE A 469 -0.50 5.34 31.24
C ILE A 469 -1.36 6.36 30.46
N GLY A 470 -1.25 6.35 29.14
CA GLY A 470 -2.08 7.12 28.22
C GLY A 470 -1.79 6.72 26.78
N ASP A 471 -2.81 6.87 25.95
CA ASP A 471 -2.81 6.47 24.55
C ASP A 471 -2.01 7.46 23.67
N SER A 472 -1.93 7.18 22.37
CA SER A 472 -1.17 7.96 21.40
C SER A 472 -1.76 9.37 21.21
N SER A 473 -3.06 9.53 21.49
CA SER A 473 -3.77 10.83 21.44
C SER A 473 -3.53 11.73 22.66
N THR A 474 -3.10 11.15 23.78
CA THR A 474 -2.85 11.88 25.03
C THR A 474 -1.80 12.97 24.79
N THR A 475 -2.10 14.23 25.15
CA THR A 475 -1.17 15.34 24.91
C THR A 475 0.08 15.25 25.78
N ALA A 476 1.14 15.98 25.43
CA ALA A 476 2.36 15.99 26.23
C ALA A 476 2.12 16.58 27.63
N GLU A 477 1.27 17.60 27.74
CA GLU A 477 0.88 18.25 28.99
C GLU A 477 0.09 17.30 29.89
N GLU A 478 -0.91 16.59 29.33
CA GLU A 478 -1.66 15.57 30.06
C GLU A 478 -0.78 14.41 30.49
N CYS A 479 0.13 13.98 29.62
CA CYS A 479 1.07 12.92 29.92
C CYS A 479 2.00 13.29 31.10
N ALA A 480 2.56 14.50 31.06
CA ALA A 480 3.38 15.04 32.16
C ALA A 480 2.57 15.19 33.45
N ALA A 481 1.30 15.60 33.38
CA ALA A 481 0.41 15.69 34.53
C ALA A 481 0.13 14.32 35.18
N ARG A 482 0.20 13.23 34.40
CA ARG A 482 0.11 11.84 34.90
C ARG A 482 1.45 11.29 35.39
N GLY A 483 2.52 12.07 35.32
CA GLY A 483 3.88 11.65 35.69
C GLY A 483 4.60 10.84 34.60
N GLY A 484 4.13 10.89 33.35
CA GLY A 484 4.72 10.19 32.21
C GLY A 484 5.45 11.10 31.22
N VAL A 485 5.96 10.45 30.17
CA VAL A 485 6.59 11.08 29.01
C VAL A 485 6.06 10.42 27.73
N LYS A 486 5.86 11.20 26.66
CA LYS A 486 5.50 10.69 25.34
C LYS A 486 6.66 9.86 24.79
N ALA A 487 6.42 8.57 24.57
CA ALA A 487 7.32 7.68 23.86
C ALA A 487 7.39 8.09 22.39
N ASN A 488 8.57 7.98 21.78
CA ASN A 488 8.70 8.21 20.34
C ASN A 488 7.93 7.10 19.59
N GLY A 489 8.31 5.84 19.80
CA GLY A 489 7.61 4.68 19.22
C GLY A 489 7.75 4.50 17.71
N SER A 490 8.35 5.44 16.96
CA SER A 490 8.34 5.42 15.48
C SER A 490 9.13 4.28 14.85
N ALA A 491 10.08 3.70 15.60
CA ALA A 491 10.89 2.57 15.14
C ALA A 491 10.37 1.21 15.63
N GLY A 492 9.32 1.21 16.46
CA GLY A 492 8.80 0.00 17.08
C GLY A 492 7.55 -0.48 16.36
N TRP A 493 7.69 -1.58 15.63
CA TRP A 493 6.64 -2.18 14.83
C TRP A 493 6.06 -3.37 15.58
N MET A 494 4.73 -3.43 15.64
CA MET A 494 4.00 -4.46 16.38
C MET A 494 3.05 -5.22 15.47
N SER A 495 3.13 -6.55 15.49
CA SER A 495 2.15 -7.45 14.86
C SER A 495 1.54 -8.35 15.94
N HIS A 496 0.29 -8.75 15.78
CA HIS A 496 -0.45 -9.58 16.75
C HIS A 496 -0.74 -10.96 16.17
N ALA A 497 -0.83 -11.97 17.02
CA ALA A 497 -1.22 -13.32 16.62
C ALA A 497 -2.18 -13.96 17.63
N TRP A 498 -3.43 -14.15 17.23
CA TRP A 498 -4.52 -14.74 18.04
C TRP A 498 -4.57 -16.26 17.89
N VAL A 499 -3.57 -16.93 18.46
CA VAL A 499 -3.31 -18.38 18.26
C VAL A 499 -3.82 -19.28 19.39
N VAL A 500 -4.34 -18.69 20.48
CA VAL A 500 -4.80 -19.41 21.68
C VAL A 500 -6.20 -20.01 21.43
N PRO A 501 -6.38 -21.33 21.61
CA PRO A 501 -7.69 -21.97 21.41
C PRO A 501 -8.81 -21.34 22.25
N GLY A 502 -9.93 -21.05 21.61
CA GLY A 502 -11.08 -20.39 22.23
C GLY A 502 -11.00 -18.86 22.24
N CYS A 503 -9.84 -18.28 21.96
CA CYS A 503 -9.58 -16.85 21.81
C CYS A 503 -9.31 -16.45 20.35
N GLU A 504 -9.73 -17.26 19.37
CA GLU A 504 -9.59 -16.93 17.95
C GLU A 504 -10.28 -15.59 17.67
N SER A 505 -9.61 -14.70 16.94
CA SER A 505 -10.16 -13.38 16.64
C SER A 505 -11.18 -13.45 15.50
N PRO A 506 -12.43 -13.00 15.71
CA PRO A 506 -13.38 -12.78 14.63
C PRO A 506 -12.94 -11.74 13.59
N TRP A 507 -11.92 -10.93 13.90
CA TRP A 507 -11.35 -9.95 12.99
C TRP A 507 -10.12 -10.46 12.24
N GLY A 508 -9.68 -11.69 12.50
CA GLY A 508 -8.59 -12.35 11.79
C GLY A 508 -7.43 -12.68 12.72
N VAL A 509 -6.69 -13.75 12.42
CA VAL A 509 -5.60 -14.26 13.27
C VAL A 509 -4.50 -13.22 13.51
N PHE A 510 -4.30 -12.29 12.56
CA PHE A 510 -3.31 -11.20 12.65
C PHE A 510 -3.92 -9.82 12.95
N SER A 511 -5.18 -9.76 13.35
CA SER A 511 -5.82 -8.47 13.59
C SER A 511 -5.17 -7.73 14.77
N GLY A 512 -4.98 -6.41 14.66
CA GLY A 512 -4.39 -5.60 15.75
C GLY A 512 -5.24 -5.54 17.03
N ALA A 513 -6.50 -5.96 16.94
CA ALA A 513 -7.41 -6.12 18.08
C ALA A 513 -8.45 -7.20 17.78
N THR A 514 -9.20 -7.63 18.80
CA THR A 514 -10.27 -8.62 18.67
C THR A 514 -11.51 -8.24 19.49
N PRO A 515 -12.73 -8.39 18.94
CA PRO A 515 -13.95 -7.94 19.59
C PRO A 515 -14.38 -8.81 20.78
N ILE A 516 -13.73 -9.96 21.00
CA ILE A 516 -14.03 -10.87 22.10
C ILE A 516 -13.23 -10.58 23.38
N LEU A 517 -12.27 -9.65 23.33
CA LEU A 517 -11.64 -9.12 24.55
C LEU A 517 -12.46 -7.95 25.10
N ASP A 518 -13.64 -8.24 25.63
CA ASP A 518 -14.56 -7.23 26.18
C ASP A 518 -14.25 -6.90 27.65
N ARG A 519 -15.12 -6.09 28.28
CA ARG A 519 -14.93 -5.72 29.69
C ARG A 519 -15.15 -6.91 30.62
N GLU A 520 -16.17 -7.71 30.36
CA GLU A 520 -16.57 -8.82 31.21
C GLU A 520 -15.48 -9.89 31.31
N LEU A 521 -14.77 -10.15 30.21
CA LEU A 521 -13.60 -11.03 30.23
C LEU A 521 -12.51 -10.51 31.17
N GLY A 522 -12.17 -9.21 31.06
CA GLY A 522 -11.19 -8.54 31.91
C GLY A 522 -11.54 -8.60 33.39
N GLU A 523 -12.82 -8.42 33.72
CA GLU A 523 -13.33 -8.48 35.09
C GLU A 523 -13.33 -9.91 35.65
N ALA A 524 -13.55 -10.91 34.81
CA ALA A 524 -13.56 -12.33 35.17
C ALA A 524 -12.19 -13.01 35.13
N SER A 525 -11.13 -12.30 34.71
CA SER A 525 -9.74 -12.79 34.65
C SER A 525 -9.31 -13.50 35.95
N GLY A 526 -8.60 -14.62 35.78
CA GLY A 526 -8.14 -15.50 36.88
C GLY A 526 -9.24 -16.28 37.60
N ARG A 527 -10.51 -16.13 37.19
CA ARG A 527 -11.67 -16.87 37.72
C ARG A 527 -12.44 -17.62 36.63
N ASN A 528 -12.09 -17.41 35.38
CA ASN A 528 -12.68 -18.08 34.23
C ASN A 528 -11.86 -19.32 33.84
N ASP A 529 -12.38 -20.14 32.94
CA ASP A 529 -11.73 -21.40 32.53
C ASP A 529 -10.64 -21.20 31.45
N GLY A 530 -10.18 -19.97 31.23
CA GLY A 530 -9.32 -19.57 30.12
C GLY A 530 -10.10 -19.50 28.79
N GLY A 531 -9.35 -19.46 27.67
CA GLY A 531 -9.93 -19.54 26.31
C GLY A 531 -10.99 -18.49 26.02
N CYS A 532 -10.86 -17.30 26.62
CA CYS A 532 -11.79 -16.18 26.49
C CYS A 532 -13.25 -16.51 26.87
N SER A 533 -13.45 -17.56 27.68
CA SER A 533 -14.75 -18.13 28.01
C SER A 533 -15.71 -17.18 28.73
N ALA A 534 -15.18 -16.18 29.44
CA ALA A 534 -15.97 -15.19 30.17
C ALA A 534 -16.37 -13.95 29.34
N SER A 535 -15.95 -13.86 28.08
CA SER A 535 -16.39 -12.79 27.20
C SER A 535 -17.90 -12.84 26.98
N SER A 536 -18.56 -11.70 27.18
CA SER A 536 -19.98 -11.50 26.93
C SER A 536 -20.30 -11.49 25.42
N GLY A 537 -19.37 -10.97 24.60
CA GLY A 537 -19.52 -10.88 23.14
C GLY A 537 -19.15 -12.16 22.38
N ARG A 538 -18.33 -13.05 22.95
CA ARG A 538 -17.79 -14.24 22.28
C ARG A 538 -18.86 -15.14 21.67
N GLY A 539 -19.98 -15.33 22.36
CA GLY A 539 -21.08 -16.20 21.89
C GLY A 539 -21.74 -15.74 20.59
N ARG A 540 -21.51 -14.49 20.17
CA ARG A 540 -22.01 -13.94 18.89
C ARG A 540 -21.24 -14.48 17.67
N TYR A 541 -20.03 -14.97 17.89
CA TYR A 541 -19.11 -15.35 16.82
C TYR A 541 -18.98 -16.87 16.71
N ASP A 542 -19.06 -17.39 15.48
CA ASP A 542 -18.70 -18.76 15.16
C ASP A 542 -17.17 -18.82 14.99
N LEU A 543 -16.51 -19.21 16.08
CA LEU A 543 -15.06 -19.37 16.15
C LEU A 543 -14.57 -20.70 15.57
N SER A 544 -15.45 -21.55 15.03
CA SER A 544 -15.00 -22.75 14.32
C SER A 544 -14.21 -22.38 13.06
N ALA A 545 -13.25 -23.23 12.69
CA ALA A 545 -12.42 -23.03 11.51
C ALA A 545 -13.27 -22.72 10.26
N GLY A 546 -12.87 -21.69 9.51
CA GLY A 546 -13.59 -21.22 8.33
C GLY A 546 -13.70 -22.25 7.20
N GLY A 547 -12.74 -23.15 7.12
CA GLY A 547 -12.65 -24.22 6.15
C GLY A 547 -11.45 -25.10 6.45
N ARG A 548 -11.00 -25.84 5.43
CA ARG A 548 -9.78 -26.64 5.53
C ARG A 548 -8.55 -25.75 5.31
N SER A 549 -7.56 -25.91 6.17
CA SER A 549 -6.18 -25.50 5.89
C SER A 549 -5.28 -26.73 5.90
N PRO A 550 -4.14 -26.70 5.22
CA PRO A 550 -3.13 -27.73 5.35
C PRO A 550 -2.79 -27.92 6.82
N ALA A 551 -2.81 -29.17 7.27
CA ALA A 551 -2.38 -29.47 8.63
C ALA A 551 -0.86 -29.29 8.73
N ALA A 552 -0.39 -28.74 9.85
CA ALA A 552 1.02 -28.82 10.22
C ALA A 552 1.46 -30.30 10.20
N ARG A 553 2.71 -30.59 9.84
CA ARG A 553 3.23 -31.97 9.84
C ARG A 553 3.02 -32.63 11.21
N GLY A 554 2.06 -33.57 11.29
CA GLY A 554 1.78 -34.34 12.50
C GLY A 554 0.39 -34.11 13.12
N GLU A 555 -0.37 -33.10 12.68
CA GLU A 555 -1.79 -32.97 13.00
C GLU A 555 -2.63 -33.64 11.91
N GLN A 556 -3.62 -34.46 12.28
CA GLN A 556 -4.62 -34.90 11.31
C GLN A 556 -5.44 -33.69 10.89
N ALA A 557 -5.61 -33.48 9.58
CA ALA A 557 -6.56 -32.51 9.07
C ALA A 557 -7.91 -32.77 9.74
N ALA A 558 -8.38 -31.83 10.56
CA ALA A 558 -9.70 -31.94 11.17
C ALA A 558 -10.73 -31.99 10.03
N GLY A 559 -11.37 -33.15 9.88
CA GLY A 559 -12.25 -33.49 8.79
C GLY A 559 -13.73 -33.26 9.11
N ASP A 560 -14.42 -32.85 8.04
CA ASP A 560 -15.86 -32.78 7.74
C ASP A 560 -16.76 -31.81 8.51
#